data_AF-A0A382S2F9-F1
#
_entry.id   AF-A0A382S2F9-F1
#
_cell.length_a   1.000
_cell.length_b   1.000
_cell.length_c   1.000
_cell.angle_alpha   90.00
_cell.angle_beta   90.00
_cell.angle_gamma   90.00
#
_symmetry.space_group_name_H-M   'P 1'
#
loop_
_entity.id
_entity.type
_entity.pdbx_description
1 polymer ?
#
loop_
_entity_poly.entity_id
_entity_poly.type
_entity_poly.pdbx_seq_one_letter_code
_entity_poly.pdbx_strand_id
1 'polypeptide(L)'
;MDGIEILKEFKKINNNVPVIIISGHGTVDLAVSAIKNGAYDFLEKPFNSDKLVILAKRAIESSTLINENKDLKELISPNVSLVGNSSFTNQTRKKIIEYSKSNSRLLIEGLFGVGKKLITNQIHQNSK
;
A
#
# COMPACT_ATOMS: atom_id res chain seq x y z
N MET A 1 -3.85 28.42 0.22
CA MET A 1 -3.51 27.03 0.55
C MET A 1 -4.45 26.58 1.66
N ASP A 2 -5.38 25.71 1.30
CA ASP A 2 -6.34 25.11 2.23
C ASP A 2 -5.72 23.88 2.95
N GLY A 3 -6.27 23.47 4.10
CA GLY A 3 -5.78 22.33 4.88
C GLY A 3 -5.83 21.01 4.11
N ILE A 4 -6.82 20.85 3.22
CA ILE A 4 -6.95 19.66 2.36
C ILE A 4 -5.90 19.69 1.23
N GLU A 5 -5.55 20.85 0.70
CA GLU A 5 -4.48 20.97 -0.30
C GLU A 5 -3.13 20.58 0.29
N ILE A 6 -2.85 21.01 1.53
CA ILE A 6 -1.64 20.61 2.26
C ILE A 6 -1.62 19.10 2.50
N LEU A 7 -2.74 18.50 2.89
CA LEU A 7 -2.85 17.05 3.04
C LEU A 7 -2.47 16.33 1.73
N LYS A 8 -3.01 16.78 0.59
CA LYS A 8 -2.74 16.17 -0.72
C LYS A 8 -1.26 16.24 -1.08
N GLU A 9 -0.64 17.42 -0.93
CA GLU A 9 0.79 17.58 -1.21
C GLU A 9 1.65 16.75 -0.25
N PHE A 10 1.30 16.72 1.04
CA PHE A 10 2.03 15.93 2.03
C PHE A 10 1.94 14.42 1.74
N LYS A 11 0.76 13.91 1.36
CA LYS A 11 0.55 12.51 1.02
C LYS A 11 1.26 12.08 -0.27
N LYS A 12 1.49 13.00 -1.21
CA LYS A 12 2.37 12.75 -2.37
C LYS A 12 3.83 12.55 -1.96
N ILE A 13 4.29 13.25 -0.93
CA ILE A 13 5.67 13.14 -0.43
C ILE A 13 5.82 11.85 0.39
N ASN A 14 4.93 11.61 1.36
CA ASN A 14 4.97 10.42 2.18
C ASN A 14 3.55 9.93 2.55
N ASN A 15 3.13 8.85 1.90
CA ASN A 15 1.81 8.28 2.12
C ASN A 15 1.67 7.54 3.47
N ASN A 16 2.79 7.08 4.05
CA ASN A 16 2.79 6.22 5.25
C ASN A 16 2.61 6.99 6.56
N VAL A 17 2.79 8.32 6.54
CA VAL A 17 2.61 9.14 7.73
C VAL A 17 1.12 9.41 7.95
N PRO A 18 0.54 9.04 9.10
CA PRO A 18 -0.85 9.33 9.40
C PRO A 18 -1.02 10.83 9.65
N VAL A 19 -2.06 11.43 9.05
CA VAL A 19 -2.36 12.86 9.19
C VAL A 19 -3.74 13.01 9.81
N ILE A 20 -3.85 13.76 10.90
CA ILE A 20 -5.12 14.04 11.57
C ILE A 20 -5.47 15.49 11.31
N ILE A 21 -6.63 15.75 10.71
CA ILE A 21 -7.09 17.12 10.43
C ILE A 21 -7.88 17.64 11.62
N ILE A 22 -7.59 18.86 12.05
CA ILE A 22 -8.32 19.54 13.13
C ILE A 22 -8.97 20.81 12.58
N SER A 23 -10.29 20.96 12.70
CA SER A 23 -11.02 22.14 12.21
C SER A 23 -11.96 22.73 13.26
N GLY A 24 -12.19 24.05 13.22
CA GLY A 24 -13.22 24.74 14.01
C GLY A 24 -14.54 24.97 13.29
N HIS A 25 -14.61 24.66 11.98
CA HIS A 25 -15.83 24.60 11.20
C HIS A 25 -15.93 23.19 10.62
N GLY A 26 -16.41 22.25 11.45
CA GLY A 26 -16.45 20.83 11.13
C GLY A 26 -17.73 20.44 10.40
N THR A 27 -17.88 20.85 9.14
CA THR A 27 -18.95 20.23 8.33
C THR A 27 -18.60 18.76 8.08
N VAL A 28 -19.61 17.89 8.12
CA VAL A 28 -19.47 16.46 7.82
C VAL A 28 -18.84 16.27 6.44
N ASP A 29 -19.17 17.14 5.49
CA ASP A 29 -18.62 17.10 4.12
C ASP A 29 -17.10 17.31 4.08
N LEU A 30 -16.58 18.26 4.87
CA LEU A 30 -15.13 18.50 4.97
C LEU A 30 -14.43 17.31 5.63
N ALA A 31 -15.01 16.73 6.68
CA ALA A 31 -14.48 15.55 7.35
C ALA A 31 -14.40 14.36 6.38
N VAL A 32 -15.48 14.08 5.65
CA VAL A 32 -15.53 12.99 4.66
C VAL A 32 -14.53 13.24 3.52
N SER A 33 -14.42 14.49 3.05
CA SER A 33 -13.44 14.86 2.03
C SER A 33 -12.01 14.65 2.53
N ALA A 34 -11.69 15.04 3.76
CA ALA A 34 -10.37 14.81 4.36
C ALA A 34 -9.98 13.32 4.37
N ILE A 35 -10.88 12.45 4.84
CA ILE A 35 -10.64 11.00 4.87
C ILE A 35 -10.45 10.44 3.45
N LYS A 36 -11.30 10.84 2.49
CA LYS A 36 -11.16 10.42 1.08
C LYS A 36 -9.82 10.85 0.46
N ASN A 37 -9.26 11.96 0.90
CA ASN A 37 -7.96 12.47 0.45
C ASN A 37 -6.77 11.88 1.23
N GLY A 38 -7.00 10.92 2.13
CA GLY A 38 -5.95 10.18 2.83
C GLY A 38 -5.66 10.63 4.26
N ALA A 39 -6.47 11.51 4.85
CA ALA A 39 -6.39 11.77 6.29
C ALA A 39 -6.68 10.47 7.06
N TYR A 40 -5.96 10.27 8.16
CA TYR A 40 -6.21 9.16 9.09
C TYR A 40 -7.52 9.38 9.84
N ASP A 41 -7.72 10.60 10.36
CA ASP A 41 -8.96 10.99 11.03
C ASP A 41 -9.18 12.50 10.94
N PHE A 42 -10.38 12.93 11.33
CA PHE A 42 -10.80 14.32 11.43
C PHE A 42 -11.34 14.63 12.82
N LEU A 43 -10.98 15.79 13.36
CA LEU A 43 -11.31 16.19 14.72
C LEU A 43 -11.84 17.63 14.74
N GLU A 44 -13.07 17.80 15.23
CA GLU A 44 -13.71 19.11 15.31
C GLU A 44 -13.42 19.80 16.66
N LYS A 45 -13.17 21.11 16.63
CA LYS A 45 -13.06 21.95 17.84
C LYS A 45 -14.46 22.42 18.28
N PRO A 46 -14.78 22.41 19.59
CA PRO A 46 -13.92 21.98 20.70
C PRO A 46 -13.87 20.44 20.83
N PHE A 47 -12.68 19.90 21.09
CA PHE A 47 -12.46 18.46 21.27
C PHE A 47 -11.95 18.15 22.67
N ASN A 48 -12.22 16.93 23.13
CA ASN A 48 -11.64 16.40 24.36
C ASN A 48 -10.17 15.99 24.11
N SER A 49 -9.26 16.45 24.98
CA SER A 49 -7.84 16.09 24.95
C SER A 49 -7.61 14.58 25.01
N ASP A 50 -8.40 13.85 25.80
CA ASP A 50 -8.28 12.38 25.93
C ASP A 50 -8.58 11.68 24.60
N LYS A 51 -9.57 12.21 23.86
CA LYS A 51 -9.90 11.72 22.52
C LYS A 51 -8.74 11.91 21.56
N LEU A 52 -8.08 13.08 21.59
CA LEU A 52 -6.91 13.34 20.77
C LEU A 52 -5.75 12.39 21.11
N VAL A 53 -5.49 12.15 22.39
CA VAL A 53 -4.42 11.23 22.84
C VAL A 53 -4.67 9.81 22.35
N ILE A 54 -5.91 9.31 22.49
CA ILE A 54 -6.28 7.95 22.02
C ILE A 54 -6.10 7.85 20.50
N LEU A 55 -6.57 8.86 19.77
CA LEU A 55 -6.52 8.89 18.31
C LEU A 55 -5.08 8.97 17.80
N ALA A 56 -4.23 9.80 18.43
CA ALA A 56 -2.81 9.88 18.12
C ALA A 56 -2.08 8.55 18.38
N LYS A 57 -2.37 7.87 19.51
CA LYS A 57 -1.79 6.55 19.81
C LYS A 57 -2.15 5.52 18.74
N ARG A 58 -3.43 5.45 18.36
CA ARG A 58 -3.91 4.53 17.31
C ARG A 58 -3.31 4.85 15.94
N ALA A 59 -3.15 6.13 15.61
CA ALA A 59 -2.52 6.56 14.38
C ALA A 59 -1.05 6.10 14.30
N ILE A 60 -0.29 6.29 15.38
CA ILE A 60 1.10 5.86 15.48
C ILE A 60 1.20 4.34 15.38
N GLU A 61 0.41 3.60 16.15
CA GLU A 61 0.39 2.13 16.13
C GLU A 61 0.05 1.57 14.74
N SER A 62 -0.95 2.16 14.07
CA SER A 62 -1.28 1.77 12.70
C SER A 62 -0.12 2.03 11.73
N SER A 63 0.60 3.14 11.90
CA SER A 63 1.76 3.46 11.05
C SER A 63 2.94 2.52 11.30
N THR A 64 3.22 2.18 12.56
CA THR A 64 4.28 1.22 12.91
C THR A 64 3.98 -0.15 12.34
N LEU A 65 2.76 -0.66 12.50
CA LEU A 65 2.35 -1.96 11.96
C LEU A 65 2.45 -2.02 10.43
N ILE A 66 2.08 -0.94 9.73
CA ILE A 66 2.20 -0.87 8.27
C ILE A 66 3.67 -0.91 7.83
N ASN A 67 4.55 -0.17 8.52
CA ASN A 67 5.98 -0.17 8.20
C ASN A 67 6.62 -1.53 8.50
N GLU A 68 6.34 -2.14 9.66
CA GLU A 68 6.82 -3.49 9.99
C GLU A 68 6.35 -4.53 8.97
N ASN A 69 5.08 -4.47 8.56
CA ASN A 69 4.56 -5.37 7.54
C ASN A 69 5.29 -5.21 6.20
N LYS A 70 5.63 -3.98 5.84
CA LYS A 70 6.41 -3.68 4.64
C LYS A 70 7.82 -4.26 4.74
N ASP A 71 8.52 -4.00 5.85
CA ASP A 71 9.89 -4.47 6.07
C ASP A 71 9.96 -6.01 6.07
N LEU A 72 9.00 -6.66 6.75
CA LEU A 72 8.87 -8.12 6.76
C LEU A 72 8.59 -8.69 5.37
N LYS A 73 7.74 -8.03 4.57
CA LYS A 73 7.46 -8.45 3.19
C LYS A 73 8.71 -8.32 2.31
N GLU A 74 9.48 -7.25 2.45
CA GLU A 74 10.74 -7.06 1.71
C GLU A 74 11.78 -8.14 2.07
N LEU A 75 11.86 -8.55 3.34
CA LEU A 75 12.73 -9.64 3.79
C LEU A 75 12.33 -11.02 3.23
N ILE A 76 11.03 -11.33 3.21
CA ILE A 76 10.52 -12.67 2.82
C ILE A 76 10.45 -12.83 1.30
N SER A 77 10.15 -11.76 0.58
CA SER A 77 10.03 -11.75 -0.88
C SER A 77 10.73 -10.51 -1.43
N PRO A 78 12.08 -10.52 -1.52
CA PRO A 78 12.76 -9.49 -2.28
C PRO A 78 12.15 -9.44 -3.68
N ASN A 79 11.91 -8.23 -4.20
CA ASN A 79 11.41 -8.00 -5.54
C ASN A 79 12.47 -8.40 -6.58
N VAL A 80 12.76 -9.69 -6.66
CA VAL A 80 13.70 -10.26 -7.62
C VAL A 80 12.95 -10.36 -8.93
N SER A 81 13.31 -9.48 -9.86
CA SER A 81 12.80 -9.55 -11.22
C SER A 81 13.38 -10.76 -11.94
N LEU A 82 12.59 -11.36 -12.84
CA LEU A 82 13.09 -12.39 -13.74
C LEU A 82 14.18 -11.76 -14.63
N VAL A 83 15.45 -12.13 -14.43
CA VAL A 83 16.60 -11.59 -15.19
C VAL A 83 16.82 -12.36 -16.49
N GLY A 84 17.28 -11.67 -17.54
CA GLY A 84 17.69 -12.26 -18.81
C GLY A 84 16.93 -11.71 -20.03
N ASN A 85 17.57 -11.76 -21.19
CA ASN A 85 17.04 -11.18 -22.45
C ASN A 85 16.78 -12.25 -23.52
N SER A 86 16.80 -13.53 -23.15
CA SER A 86 16.52 -14.62 -24.09
C SER A 86 15.08 -14.57 -24.60
N SER A 87 14.82 -15.16 -25.76
CA SER A 87 13.48 -15.32 -26.31
C SER A 87 12.54 -16.06 -25.33
N PHE A 88 13.04 -17.09 -24.66
CA PHE A 88 12.33 -17.83 -23.62
C PHE A 88 11.93 -16.92 -22.45
N THR A 89 12.88 -16.14 -21.90
CA THR A 89 12.61 -15.23 -20.78
C THR A 89 11.54 -14.21 -21.16
N ASN A 90 11.61 -13.64 -22.37
CA ASN A 90 10.63 -12.66 -22.85
C ASN A 90 9.23 -13.27 -23.04
N GLN A 91 9.14 -14.49 -23.59
CA GLN A 91 7.85 -15.20 -23.70
C GLN A 91 7.27 -15.51 -22.32
N THR A 92 8.09 -15.97 -21.38
CA THR A 92 7.66 -16.25 -20.01
C THR A 92 7.13 -15.00 -19.31
N ARG A 93 7.80 -13.84 -19.45
CA ARG A 93 7.28 -12.56 -18.91
C ARG A 93 5.90 -12.21 -19.46
N LYS A 94 5.66 -12.40 -20.77
CA LYS A 94 4.35 -12.14 -21.39
C LYS A 94 3.28 -13.07 -20.81
N LYS A 95 3.57 -14.37 -20.70
CA LYS A 95 2.65 -15.36 -20.11
C LYS A 95 2.32 -15.07 -18.65
N ILE A 96 3.30 -14.62 -17.85
CA ILE A 96 3.07 -14.23 -16.45
C ILE A 96 1.99 -13.14 -16.35
N ILE A 97 2.10 -12.09 -17.17
CA ILE A 97 1.13 -10.97 -17.18
C ILE A 97 -0.24 -11.42 -17.70
N GLU A 98 -0.27 -12.34 -18.67
CA GLU A 98 -1.51 -12.90 -19.19
C GLU A 98 -2.23 -13.74 -18.13
N TYR A 99 -1.49 -14.64 -17.47
CA TYR A 99 -2.04 -15.54 -16.46
C TYR A 99 -2.40 -14.83 -15.15
N SER A 100 -1.72 -13.74 -14.79
CA SER A 100 -2.05 -12.98 -13.58
C SER A 100 -3.43 -12.31 -13.63
N LYS A 101 -4.00 -12.13 -14.83
CA LYS A 101 -5.35 -11.59 -15.03
C LYS A 101 -6.45 -12.64 -14.94
N SER A 102 -6.08 -13.92 -14.90
CA SER A 102 -7.03 -15.04 -14.88
C SER A 102 -7.19 -15.59 -13.46
N ASN A 103 -8.41 -16.01 -13.11
CA ASN A 103 -8.69 -16.73 -11.87
C ASN A 103 -8.52 -18.27 -12.01
N SER A 104 -7.93 -18.73 -13.11
CA SER A 104 -7.70 -20.15 -13.37
C SER A 104 -6.61 -20.73 -12.49
N ARG A 105 -6.71 -22.04 -12.20
CA ARG A 105 -5.63 -22.77 -11.53
C ARG A 105 -4.44 -22.93 -12.48
N LEU A 106 -3.22 -22.69 -11.97
CA LEU A 106 -1.99 -22.76 -12.74
C LEU A 106 -1.09 -23.89 -12.23
N LEU A 107 -0.47 -24.63 -13.16
CA LEU A 107 0.58 -25.60 -12.88
C LEU A 107 1.90 -25.06 -13.43
N ILE A 108 2.94 -25.03 -12.60
CA ILE A 108 4.27 -24.54 -12.98
C ILE A 108 5.27 -25.69 -12.81
N GLU A 109 5.82 -26.16 -13.93
CA GLU A 109 6.76 -27.27 -13.99
C GLU A 109 8.17 -26.81 -14.32
N GLY A 110 9.15 -27.64 -13.95
CA GLY A 110 10.57 -27.36 -14.16
C GLY A 110 11.46 -28.03 -13.11
N LEU A 111 12.75 -28.12 -13.43
CA LEU A 111 13.77 -28.72 -12.57
C LEU A 111 13.99 -27.91 -11.26
N PHE A 112 14.75 -28.46 -10.33
CA PHE A 112 15.14 -27.76 -9.11
C PHE A 112 16.01 -26.53 -9.47
N GLY A 113 15.77 -25.39 -8.81
CA GLY A 113 16.57 -24.17 -8.99
C GLY A 113 16.23 -23.29 -10.20
N VAL A 114 15.32 -23.69 -11.09
CA VAL A 114 14.99 -22.90 -12.32
C VAL A 114 14.15 -21.63 -12.06
N GLY A 115 13.85 -21.31 -10.80
CA GLY A 115 13.09 -20.10 -10.46
C GLY A 115 11.57 -20.24 -10.47
N LYS A 116 11.01 -21.45 -10.32
CA LYS A 116 9.55 -21.68 -10.24
C LYS A 116 8.85 -20.77 -9.22
N LYS A 117 9.43 -20.66 -8.01
CA LYS A 117 8.93 -19.79 -6.93
C LYS A 117 8.91 -18.31 -7.35
N LEU A 118 9.94 -17.86 -8.09
CA LEU A 118 10.02 -16.50 -8.60
C LEU A 118 8.89 -16.23 -9.58
N ILE A 119 8.64 -17.15 -10.52
CA ILE A 119 7.52 -17.06 -11.48
C ILE A 119 6.18 -17.00 -10.73
N THR A 120 5.95 -17.88 -9.75
CA THR A 120 4.72 -17.86 -8.93
C THR A 120 4.53 -16.53 -8.21
N ASN A 121 5.59 -16.03 -7.55
CA ASN A 121 5.54 -14.73 -6.87
C ASN A 121 5.24 -13.60 -7.84
N GLN A 122 5.82 -13.60 -9.05
CA GLN A 122 5.51 -12.58 -10.05
C GLN A 122 4.06 -12.65 -10.53
N ILE A 123 3.51 -13.85 -10.76
CA ILE A 123 2.09 -14.00 -11.12
C ILE A 123 1.21 -13.42 -9.99
N HIS A 124 1.52 -13.76 -8.74
CA HIS A 124 0.77 -13.26 -7.58
C HIS A 124 0.87 -11.73 -7.42
N GLN A 125 2.06 -11.15 -7.55
CA GLN A 125 2.25 -9.69 -7.47
C GLN A 125 1.53 -8.93 -8.58
N ASN A 126 1.34 -9.53 -9.75
CA ASN A 126 0.62 -8.94 -10.87
C ASN A 126 -0.87 -9.36 -10.92
N SER A 127 -1.34 -10.14 -9.94
CA SER A 127 -2.75 -10.52 -9.80
C SER A 127 -3.52 -9.44 -9.05
N LYS A 128 -4.81 -9.30 -9.36
CA LYS A 128 -5.68 -8.25 -8.82
C LYS A 128 -6.29 -8.65 -7.49
#